data_AF-A0A8X7CA91-F1
#
_entry.id   AF-A0A8X7CA91-F1
#
_cell.length_a   1.000
_cell.length_b   1.000
_cell.length_c   1.000
_cell.angle_alpha   90.00
_cell.angle_beta   90.00
_cell.angle_gamma   90.00
#
_symmetry.space_group_name_H-M   'P 1'
#
loop_
_entity.id
_entity.type
_entity.pdbx_description
1 polymer ?
#
loop_
_entity_poly.entity_id
_entity_poly.type
_entity_poly.pdbx_seq_one_letter_code
_entity_poly.pdbx_strand_id
1 'polypeptide(L)'
;MTAHYFGRRRNCYSIAIKFLQKALRYTTVGRKIKPAYLFQLRYTRLDAAAAEHGLDYERLTQNLIKSQIQLSSAELQDLAIWEPRTFKSLTDIAKAKEKIEARPEMSDKLPEVEGVITRGML
;
A
#
# COMPACT_ATOMS: atom_id res chain seq x y z
N MET A 1 16.53 24.97 -18.73
CA MET A 1 15.85 24.56 -17.48
C MET A 1 15.05 25.67 -16.79
N THR A 2 15.25 26.96 -17.08
CA THR A 2 14.56 28.08 -16.39
C THR A 2 13.37 28.67 -17.17
N ALA A 3 13.06 28.14 -18.35
CA ALA A 3 12.06 28.69 -19.27
C ALA A 3 10.62 28.73 -18.70
N HIS A 4 10.30 27.80 -17.80
CA HIS A 4 8.99 27.70 -17.13
C HIS A 4 8.87 28.60 -15.89
N TYR A 5 9.95 29.29 -15.47
CA TYR A 5 9.87 30.21 -14.34
C TYR A 5 9.12 31.50 -14.72
N PHE A 6 8.50 32.12 -13.71
CA PHE A 6 7.76 33.36 -13.90
C PHE A 6 8.65 34.60 -13.74
N GLY A 7 8.40 35.63 -14.57
CA GLY A 7 9.06 36.94 -14.50
C GLY A 7 10.57 36.92 -14.71
N ARG A 8 11.29 37.78 -13.97
CA ARG A 8 12.76 37.96 -14.12
C ARG A 8 13.59 36.70 -13.84
N ARG A 9 13.04 35.71 -13.13
CA ARG A 9 13.71 34.42 -12.84
C ARG A 9 13.89 33.54 -14.07
N ARG A 10 13.14 33.83 -15.15
CA ARG A 10 13.29 33.20 -16.47
C ARG A 10 14.40 33.85 -17.29
N ASN A 11 14.42 35.19 -17.32
CA ASN A 11 15.19 35.97 -18.30
C ASN A 11 16.55 36.44 -17.77
N CYS A 12 16.65 36.84 -16.50
CA CYS A 12 17.87 37.42 -15.95
C CYS A 12 18.79 36.32 -15.39
N TYR A 13 19.95 36.10 -16.02
CA TYR A 13 20.88 35.01 -15.69
C TYR A 13 21.25 34.95 -14.20
N SER A 14 21.68 36.07 -13.61
CA SER A 14 22.13 36.14 -12.21
C SER A 14 21.04 35.77 -11.19
N ILE A 15 19.77 35.96 -11.56
CA ILE A 15 18.63 35.54 -10.75
C ILE A 15 18.32 34.07 -11.04
N ALA A 16 18.22 33.71 -12.31
CA ALA A 16 17.86 32.38 -12.78
C ALA A 16 18.77 31.27 -12.21
N ILE A 17 20.09 31.49 -12.17
CA ILE A 17 21.07 30.51 -11.69
C ILE A 17 20.83 30.12 -10.21
N LYS A 18 20.46 31.08 -9.36
CA LYS A 18 20.18 30.86 -7.93
C LYS A 18 18.96 29.96 -7.74
N PHE A 19 17.90 30.21 -8.51
CA PHE A 19 16.68 29.40 -8.48
C PHE A 19 16.91 28.01 -9.06
N LEU A 20 17.69 27.91 -10.14
CA LEU A 20 18.05 26.64 -10.75
C LEU A 20 18.80 25.74 -9.75
N GLN A 21 19.82 26.27 -9.08
CA GLN A 21 20.57 25.52 -8.07
C GLN A 21 19.67 25.05 -6.91
N LYS A 22 18.76 25.92 -6.44
CA LYS A 22 17.78 25.57 -5.42
C LYS A 22 16.82 24.46 -5.89
N ALA A 23 16.32 24.56 -7.12
CA ALA A 23 15.46 23.55 -7.72
C ALA A 23 16.18 22.20 -7.84
N LEU A 24 17.44 22.18 -8.29
CA LEU A 24 18.26 20.95 -8.36
C LEU A 24 18.49 20.32 -6.99
N ARG A 25 18.65 21.13 -5.93
CA ARG A 25 18.67 20.61 -4.56
C ARG A 25 17.32 20.01 -4.16
N TYR A 26 16.22 20.66 -4.50
CA TYR A 26 14.89 20.12 -4.21
C TYR A 26 14.55 18.87 -5.01
N THR A 27 15.02 18.72 -6.24
CA THR A 27 14.81 17.47 -7.00
C THR A 27 15.54 16.30 -6.37
N THR A 28 16.79 16.50 -5.90
CA THR A 28 17.55 15.44 -5.23
C THR A 28 16.95 15.05 -3.88
N VAL A 29 16.51 16.03 -3.07
CA VAL A 29 15.78 15.77 -1.81
C VAL A 29 14.42 15.13 -2.09
N GLY A 30 13.67 15.62 -3.07
CA GLY A 30 12.35 15.12 -3.45
C GLY A 30 12.37 13.66 -3.90
N ARG A 31 13.42 13.22 -4.61
CA ARG A 31 13.60 11.80 -4.97
C ARG A 31 13.74 10.90 -3.74
N LYS A 32 14.39 11.38 -2.66
CA LYS A 32 14.52 10.64 -1.40
C LYS A 32 13.21 10.60 -0.60
N ILE A 33 12.41 11.67 -0.65
CA ILE A 33 11.15 11.78 0.10
C ILE A 33 9.98 11.07 -0.61
N LYS A 34 9.95 11.08 -1.95
CA LYS A 34 8.90 10.46 -2.77
C LYS A 34 8.52 9.05 -2.33
N PRO A 35 9.43 8.09 -2.09
CA PRO A 35 9.04 6.75 -1.66
C PRO A 35 8.32 6.73 -0.31
N ALA A 36 8.73 7.56 0.66
CA ALA A 36 8.06 7.66 1.95
C ALA A 36 6.65 8.26 1.83
N TYR A 37 6.50 9.33 1.03
CA TYR A 37 5.18 9.92 0.75
C TYR A 37 4.24 8.94 0.04
N LEU A 38 4.76 8.21 -0.96
CA LEU A 38 3.98 7.17 -1.63
C LEU A 38 3.58 6.07 -0.66
N PHE A 39 4.50 5.60 0.21
CA PHE A 39 4.20 4.59 1.22
C PHE A 39 3.07 5.03 2.16
N GLN A 40 3.12 6.27 2.67
CA GLN A 40 2.05 6.83 3.50
C GLN A 40 0.71 6.86 2.76
N LEU A 41 0.70 7.28 1.49
CA LEU A 41 -0.50 7.28 0.66
C LEU A 41 -1.05 5.86 0.42
N ARG A 42 -0.19 4.87 0.24
CA ARG A 42 -0.62 3.48 0.09
C ARG A 42 -1.24 2.96 1.38
N TYR A 43 -0.58 3.23 2.51
CA TYR A 43 -1.06 2.86 3.83
C TYR A 43 -2.45 3.44 4.09
N THR A 44 -2.65 4.75 3.89
CA THR A 44 -3.96 5.37 4.14
C THR A 44 -5.06 4.83 3.24
N ARG A 45 -4.77 4.53 1.97
CA ARG A 45 -5.72 3.91 1.05
C ARG A 45 -6.10 2.49 1.48
N LEU A 46 -5.09 1.71 1.86
CA LEU A 46 -5.28 0.31 2.20
C LEU A 46 -5.94 0.15 3.57
N ASP A 47 -5.65 1.05 4.50
CA ASP A 47 -6.32 1.15 5.79
C ASP A 47 -7.81 1.47 5.62
N ALA A 48 -8.15 2.45 4.76
CA ALA A 48 -9.54 2.73 4.41
C ALA A 48 -10.25 1.53 3.77
N ALA A 49 -9.60 0.85 2.81
CA ALA A 49 -10.17 -0.33 2.16
C ALA A 49 -10.33 -1.52 3.14
N ALA A 50 -9.39 -1.73 4.05
CA ALA A 50 -9.49 -2.76 5.08
C ALA A 50 -10.63 -2.44 6.07
N ALA A 51 -10.79 -1.16 6.42
CA ALA A 51 -11.84 -0.69 7.32
C ALA A 51 -13.25 -0.93 6.74
N GLU A 52 -13.46 -0.82 5.42
CA GLU A 52 -14.72 -1.20 4.75
C GLU A 52 -15.07 -2.69 4.96
N HIS A 53 -14.06 -3.52 5.20
CA HIS A 53 -14.23 -4.94 5.51
C HIS A 53 -14.12 -5.25 7.01
N GLY A 54 -14.02 -4.24 7.88
CA GLY A 54 -13.94 -4.41 9.33
C GLY A 54 -12.62 -5.01 9.82
N LEU A 55 -11.51 -4.73 9.12
CA LEU A 55 -10.14 -5.11 9.50
C LEU A 55 -9.24 -3.89 9.49
N ASP A 56 -8.23 -3.86 10.36
CA ASP A 56 -7.15 -2.87 10.28
C ASP A 56 -6.05 -3.36 9.31
N TYR A 57 -5.35 -2.45 8.62
CA TYR A 57 -4.27 -2.81 7.68
C TYR A 57 -3.17 -3.68 8.32
N GLU A 58 -2.76 -3.35 9.55
CA GLU A 58 -1.69 -4.08 10.25
C GLU A 58 -2.10 -5.53 10.52
N ARG A 59 -3.35 -5.76 10.92
CA ARG A 59 -3.88 -7.11 11.13
C ARG A 59 -3.97 -7.86 9.80
N LEU A 60 -4.49 -7.21 8.77
CA LEU A 60 -4.59 -7.78 7.42
C LEU A 60 -3.22 -8.26 6.93
N THR A 61 -2.20 -7.41 6.98
CA THR A 61 -0.86 -7.77 6.48
C THR A 61 -0.17 -8.85 7.31
N GLN A 62 -0.28 -8.77 8.63
CA GLN A 62 0.25 -9.82 9.51
C GLN A 62 -0.38 -11.17 9.20
N ASN A 63 -1.70 -11.24 9.04
CA ASN A 63 -2.41 -12.49 8.78
C ASN A 63 -2.14 -13.04 7.36
N LEU A 64 -1.95 -12.17 6.37
CA LEU A 64 -1.53 -12.59 5.03
C LEU A 64 -0.12 -13.20 5.02
N ILE A 65 0.84 -12.58 5.73
CA ILE A 65 2.21 -13.11 5.88
C ILE A 65 2.17 -14.49 6.56
N LYS A 66 1.37 -14.63 7.63
CA LYS A 66 1.18 -15.92 8.32
C LYS A 66 0.51 -16.97 7.44
N SER A 67 -0.31 -16.55 6.47
CA SER A 67 -0.92 -17.41 5.45
C SER A 67 0.02 -17.72 4.27
N GLN A 68 1.30 -17.30 4.35
CA GLN A 68 2.32 -17.46 3.30
C GLN A 68 1.97 -16.72 2.00
N ILE A 69 1.12 -15.69 2.06
CA ILE A 69 0.78 -14.83 0.93
C ILE A 69 1.68 -13.60 1.00
N GLN A 70 2.73 -13.59 0.18
CA GLN A 70 3.69 -12.49 0.09
C GLN A 70 3.25 -11.50 -0.98
N LEU A 71 2.39 -10.55 -0.61
CA LEU A 71 1.99 -9.44 -1.47
C LEU A 71 2.63 -8.14 -0.98
N SER A 72 3.10 -7.32 -1.92
CA SER A 72 3.56 -5.98 -1.59
C SER A 72 2.38 -5.04 -1.34
N SER A 73 2.56 -4.01 -0.50
CA SER A 73 1.52 -3.00 -0.26
C SER A 73 1.14 -2.21 -1.51
N ALA A 74 1.98 -2.22 -2.55
CA ALA A 74 1.66 -1.61 -3.85
C ALA A 74 0.60 -2.43 -4.59
N GLU A 75 0.82 -3.75 -4.70
CA GLU A 75 -0.11 -4.66 -5.36
C GLU A 75 -1.43 -4.75 -4.60
N LEU A 76 -1.39 -4.83 -3.26
CA LEU A 76 -2.59 -4.81 -2.42
C LEU A 76 -3.45 -3.56 -2.64
N GLN A 77 -2.82 -2.39 -2.77
CA GLN A 77 -3.52 -1.14 -3.04
C GLN A 77 -4.16 -1.14 -4.44
N ASP A 78 -3.47 -1.67 -5.44
CA ASP A 78 -4.01 -1.75 -6.80
C ASP A 78 -5.18 -2.75 -6.87
N LEU A 79 -5.08 -3.90 -6.20
CA LEU A 79 -6.19 -4.85 -6.06
C LEU A 79 -7.39 -4.23 -5.35
N ALA A 80 -7.18 -3.46 -4.28
CA ALA A 80 -8.28 -2.78 -3.59
C ALA A 80 -9.04 -1.80 -4.49
N ILE A 81 -8.34 -1.12 -5.42
CA ILE A 81 -8.95 -0.12 -6.32
C ILE A 81 -9.62 -0.77 -7.53
N TRP A 82 -8.92 -1.70 -8.19
CA TRP A 82 -9.34 -2.24 -9.49
C TRP A 82 -10.11 -3.55 -9.37
N GLU A 83 -9.86 -4.33 -8.32
CA GLU A 83 -10.41 -5.68 -8.13
C GLU A 83 -11.00 -5.87 -6.72
N PRO A 84 -12.12 -5.19 -6.40
CA PRO A 84 -12.70 -5.24 -5.05
C PRO A 84 -13.15 -6.65 -4.65
N ARG A 85 -13.50 -7.51 -5.60
CA ARG A 85 -13.86 -8.92 -5.34
C ARG A 85 -12.64 -9.72 -4.87
N THR A 86 -11.52 -9.59 -5.56
CA THR A 86 -10.25 -10.24 -5.20
C THR A 86 -9.78 -9.74 -3.83
N PHE A 87 -9.84 -8.43 -3.60
CA PHE A 87 -9.48 -7.84 -2.32
C PHE A 87 -10.35 -8.35 -1.17
N LYS A 88 -11.67 -8.45 -1.38
CA LYS A 88 -12.59 -9.03 -0.39
C LYS A 88 -12.18 -10.46 -0.01
N SER A 89 -11.92 -11.33 -1.00
CA SER A 89 -11.47 -12.70 -0.75
C SER A 89 -10.18 -12.74 0.08
N LEU A 90 -9.22 -11.85 -0.19
CA LEU A 90 -7.99 -11.73 0.61
C LEU A 90 -8.29 -11.32 2.05
N THR A 91 -9.21 -10.38 2.26
CA THR A 91 -9.62 -9.96 3.61
C THR A 91 -10.32 -11.09 4.37
N ASP A 92 -11.13 -11.90 3.69
CA ASP A 92 -11.83 -13.03 4.30
C ASP A 92 -10.85 -14.15 4.71
N ILE A 93 -9.84 -14.43 3.88
CA ILE A 93 -8.71 -15.31 4.25
C ILE A 93 -7.98 -14.77 5.50
N ALA A 94 -7.68 -13.46 5.53
CA ALA A 94 -7.00 -12.83 6.65
C ALA A 94 -7.82 -12.93 7.95
N LYS A 95 -9.15 -12.72 7.90
CA LYS A 95 -10.05 -12.89 9.06
C LYS A 95 -10.13 -14.34 9.52
N ALA A 96 -10.20 -15.29 8.59
CA ALA A 96 -10.22 -16.71 8.91
C ALA A 96 -8.95 -17.08 9.68
N LYS A 97 -7.79 -16.60 9.21
CA LYS A 97 -6.51 -16.84 9.88
C LYS A 97 -6.44 -16.20 11.29
N GLU A 98 -6.94 -14.98 11.45
CA GLU A 98 -7.03 -14.31 12.76
C GLU A 98 -7.86 -15.14 13.76
N LYS A 99 -9.01 -15.67 13.32
CA LYS A 99 -9.88 -16.50 14.15
C LYS A 99 -9.23 -17.83 14.55
N ILE A 100 -8.52 -18.48 13.63
CA ILE A 100 -7.78 -19.72 13.92
C ILE A 100 -6.74 -19.46 15.03
N GLU A 101 -6.03 -18.34 14.98
CA GLU A 101 -5.01 -18.01 15.98
C GLU A 101 -5.61 -17.57 17.32
N ALA A 102 -6.71 -16.82 17.30
CA ALA A 102 -7.40 -16.41 18.52
C ALA A 102 -7.99 -17.60 19.30
N ARG A 103 -8.33 -18.70 18.60
CA ARG A 103 -8.87 -19.91 19.23
C ARG A 103 -8.30 -21.17 18.56
N PRO A 104 -7.08 -21.60 18.95
CA PRO A 104 -6.39 -22.72 18.30
C PRO A 104 -7.17 -24.04 18.40
N GLU A 105 -7.98 -24.20 19.44
CA GLU A 105 -8.84 -25.36 19.70
C GLU A 105 -10.11 -25.44 18.83
N MET A 106 -10.31 -24.51 17.90
CA MET A 106 -11.41 -24.50 16.92
C MET A 106 -10.93 -24.63 15.46
N SER A 107 -9.70 -25.11 15.21
CA SER A 107 -9.14 -25.23 13.84
C SER A 107 -10.02 -26.07 12.92
N ASP A 108 -10.60 -27.16 13.44
CA ASP A 108 -11.33 -28.16 12.64
C ASP A 108 -12.79 -27.77 12.32
N LYS A 109 -13.30 -26.63 12.84
CA LYS A 109 -14.73 -26.27 12.78
C LYS A 109 -15.06 -25.01 11.98
N LEU A 110 -14.06 -24.35 11.40
CA LEU A 110 -14.29 -23.13 10.62
C LEU A 110 -14.65 -23.51 9.17
N PRO A 111 -15.70 -22.90 8.57
CA PRO A 111 -15.98 -23.11 7.16
C PRO A 111 -14.79 -22.62 6.36
N GLU A 112 -14.22 -23.49 5.53
CA GLU A 112 -13.22 -23.11 4.54
C GLU A 112 -13.78 -21.97 3.69
N VAL A 113 -12.96 -20.96 3.41
CA VAL A 113 -13.37 -19.85 2.55
C VAL A 113 -13.65 -20.43 1.16
N GLU A 114 -14.92 -20.47 0.75
CA GLU A 114 -15.35 -21.11 -0.50
C GLU A 114 -14.54 -20.57 -1.70
N GLY A 115 -13.95 -21.49 -2.48
CA GLY A 115 -13.27 -21.16 -3.74
C GLY A 115 -11.79 -20.79 -3.66
N VAL A 116 -11.14 -20.88 -2.49
CA VAL A 116 -9.69 -20.63 -2.36
C VAL A 116 -8.94 -21.94 -2.10
N ILE A 117 -8.21 -22.43 -3.10
CA ILE A 117 -7.36 -23.62 -2.97
C ILE A 117 -6.14 -23.26 -2.13
N THR A 118 -6.15 -23.65 -0.86
CA THR A 118 -4.96 -23.56 0.01
C THR A 118 -4.18 -24.86 -0.03
N ARG A 119 -2.89 -24.83 0.35
CA ARG A 119 -2.00 -26.01 0.35
C ARG A 119 -2.50 -27.19 1.19
N GLY A 120 -3.48 -26.99 2.07
CA GLY A 120 -4.13 -28.06 2.84
C GLY A 120 -5.24 -28.79 2.09
N MET A 121 -5.65 -28.32 0.90
CA MET A 121 -6.60 -29.00 0.01
C MET A 121 -5.94 -30.01 -0.96
N LEU A 122 -4.61 -30.03 -1.04
CA LEU A 122 -3.81 -30.98 -1.82
C LEU A 122 -3.17 -32.02 -0.89
#